data_AF-A0A855LRY8-F1
#
_entry.id   AF-A0A855LRY8-F1
#
_cell.length_a   1.000
_cell.length_b   1.000
_cell.length_c   1.000
_cell.angle_alpha   90.00
_cell.angle_beta   90.00
_cell.angle_gamma   90.00
#
_symmetry.space_group_name_H-M   'P 1'
#
loop_
_entity.id
_entity.type
_entity.pdbx_description
1 polymer ?
#
loop_
_entity_poly.entity_id
_entity_poly.type
_entity_poly.pdbx_seq_one_letter_code
_entity_poly.pdbx_strand_id
1 'polypeptide(L)'
;MPLRQQLSQEKELKMNVENNAGGLFGLKVSENGGPEETITTTELFFIVTSKKLRVGGFQVGPNGLRGAQVDINGEIKTGTYPFTKDLSVTGFYNQSGLVSSWPAVTEGGEITILEVDVTKRFARGTFKFRAEERDNASNYANAIGSFSLTEKE
;
A
#
# COMPACT_ATOMS: atom_id res chain seq x y z
N MET A 1 9.07 -27.29 15.01
CA MET A 1 9.69 -26.79 13.77
C MET A 1 11.14 -26.43 14.06
N PRO A 2 12.10 -26.72 13.16
CA PRO A 2 13.50 -26.39 13.38
C PRO A 2 13.73 -24.87 13.27
N LEU A 3 14.53 -24.31 14.19
CA LEU A 3 14.81 -22.88 14.33
C LEU A 3 15.27 -22.19 13.02
N ARG A 4 15.92 -22.94 12.11
CA ARG A 4 16.35 -22.43 10.79
C ARG A 4 15.19 -22.11 9.82
N GLN A 5 14.07 -22.84 9.91
CA GLN A 5 12.88 -22.57 9.09
C GLN A 5 12.08 -21.38 9.62
N GLN A 6 12.05 -21.18 10.94
CA GLN A 6 11.47 -19.96 11.54
C GLN A 6 12.29 -18.72 11.19
N LEU A 7 13.63 -18.81 11.26
CA LEU A 7 14.51 -17.72 10.83
C LEU A 7 14.44 -17.43 9.33
N SER A 8 14.20 -18.43 8.47
CA SER A 8 13.98 -18.17 7.03
C SER A 8 12.62 -17.54 6.77
N GLN A 9 11.56 -17.97 7.46
CA GLN A 9 10.22 -17.40 7.33
C GLN A 9 10.14 -15.97 7.90
N GLU A 10 10.76 -15.67 9.04
CA GLU A 10 10.84 -14.30 9.55
C GLU A 10 11.68 -13.39 8.65
N LYS A 11 12.70 -13.95 7.98
CA LYS A 11 13.52 -13.21 7.01
C LYS A 11 12.82 -13.06 5.66
N GLU A 12 11.97 -14.01 5.27
CA GLU A 12 11.09 -13.96 4.10
C GLU A 12 9.88 -13.03 4.34
N LEU A 13 9.33 -12.96 5.55
CA LEU A 13 8.33 -11.95 5.94
C LEU A 13 8.94 -10.54 6.05
N LYS A 14 10.23 -10.44 6.37
CA LYS A 14 11.03 -9.20 6.25
C LYS A 14 11.46 -8.90 4.81
N MET A 15 11.38 -9.85 3.89
CA MET A 15 11.68 -9.63 2.47
C MET A 15 10.43 -9.15 1.76
N ASN A 16 10.36 -7.85 1.49
CA ASN A 16 9.88 -7.24 0.24
C ASN A 16 9.34 -5.80 0.43
N VAL A 17 9.35 -5.26 1.65
CA VAL A 17 9.25 -3.81 1.84
C VAL A 17 10.67 -3.27 1.97
N GLU A 18 11.36 -3.14 0.84
CA GLU A 18 12.58 -2.33 0.80
C GLU A 18 12.16 -0.88 1.06
N ASN A 19 12.60 -0.31 2.18
CA ASN A 19 12.33 1.08 2.51
C ASN A 19 13.19 2.02 1.67
N ASN A 20 12.81 2.11 0.41
CA ASN A 20 13.50 2.85 -0.63
C ASN A 20 12.95 4.26 -0.80
N ALA A 21 12.08 4.74 0.11
CA ALA A 21 11.42 6.03 -0.05
C ALA A 21 11.60 6.96 1.16
N GLY A 22 11.66 8.26 0.88
CA GLY A 22 11.56 9.33 1.87
C GLY A 22 10.35 10.23 1.58
N GLY A 23 9.90 10.96 2.60
CA GLY A 23 8.79 11.91 2.48
C GLY A 23 7.64 11.60 3.44
N LEU A 24 6.42 11.94 3.03
CA LEU A 24 5.22 11.80 3.84
C LEU A 24 4.28 10.76 3.24
N PHE A 25 3.81 9.85 4.08
CA PHE A 25 2.73 8.92 3.78
C PHE A 25 1.73 8.96 4.93
N GLY A 26 0.51 9.38 4.65
CA GLY A 26 -0.60 9.39 5.60
C GLY A 26 -1.55 8.25 5.28
N LEU A 27 -1.95 7.50 6.31
CA LEU A 27 -2.91 6.41 6.16
C LEU A 27 -3.92 6.43 7.30
N LYS A 28 -5.20 6.39 6.90
CA LYS A 28 -6.32 6.19 7.80
C LYS A 28 -7.14 4.99 7.34
N VAL A 29 -7.58 4.18 8.30
CA VAL A 29 -8.31 2.94 8.02
C VAL A 29 -9.48 2.79 8.98
N SER A 30 -10.63 2.38 8.46
CA SER A 30 -11.75 1.84 9.25
C SER A 30 -11.92 0.37 8.90
N GLU A 31 -11.80 -0.51 9.90
CA GLU A 31 -11.97 -1.95 9.76
C GLU A 31 -13.39 -2.35 10.20
N ASN A 32 -14.08 -3.16 9.39
CA ASN A 32 -15.39 -3.75 9.69
C ASN A 32 -16.47 -2.73 10.14
N GLY A 33 -16.40 -1.49 9.63
CA GLY A 33 -17.34 -0.42 10.00
C GLY A 33 -17.07 0.20 11.37
N GLY A 34 -15.96 -0.15 12.00
CA GLY A 34 -15.46 0.46 13.22
C GLY A 34 -14.93 1.89 13.02
N PRO A 35 -14.41 2.51 14.09
CA PRO A 35 -13.87 3.86 14.03
C PRO A 35 -12.69 3.96 13.04
N GLU A 36 -12.48 5.17 12.52
CA GLU A 36 -11.30 5.49 11.72
C GLU A 36 -10.07 5.58 12.63
N GLU A 37 -9.03 4.82 12.30
CA GLU A 37 -7.73 4.83 12.96
C GLU A 37 -6.66 5.41 12.03
N THR A 38 -5.74 6.20 12.57
CA THR A 38 -4.54 6.62 11.84
C THR A 38 -3.43 5.60 12.05
N ILE A 39 -2.85 5.13 10.96
CA ILE A 39 -1.71 4.19 10.99
C ILE A 39 -0.43 4.99 10.77
N THR A 40 0.44 5.02 11.79
CA THR A 40 1.77 5.63 11.69
C THR A 40 2.72 4.67 10.96
N THR A 41 3.08 4.99 9.72
CA THR A 41 3.95 4.17 8.88
C THR A 41 5.42 4.48 9.12
N THR A 42 6.24 3.46 9.32
CA THR A 42 7.69 3.57 9.56
C THR A 42 8.53 3.14 8.36
N GLU A 43 7.99 2.25 7.52
CA GLU A 43 8.63 1.81 6.28
C GLU A 43 7.84 2.31 5.08
N LEU A 44 8.53 2.97 4.15
CA LEU A 44 7.93 3.56 2.97
C LEU A 44 8.51 2.92 1.72
N PHE A 45 7.62 2.56 0.81
CA PHE A 45 7.98 1.99 -0.47
C PHE A 45 7.51 2.92 -1.58
N PHE A 46 8.39 3.20 -2.54
CA PHE A 46 8.07 4.07 -3.65
C PHE A 46 8.83 3.67 -4.92
N ILE A 47 8.09 3.50 -6.02
CA ILE A 47 8.68 3.41 -7.36
C ILE A 47 7.86 4.31 -8.26
N VAL A 48 8.54 5.15 -9.04
CA VAL A 48 7.91 5.90 -10.13
C VAL A 48 8.74 5.85 -11.40
N THR A 49 8.09 5.51 -12.49
CA THR A 49 8.61 5.54 -13.86
C THR A 49 7.52 6.11 -14.76
N SER A 50 7.81 6.31 -16.05
CA SER A 50 6.78 6.72 -17.03
C SER A 50 5.68 5.68 -17.23
N LYS A 51 5.87 4.43 -16.77
CA LYS A 51 4.96 3.30 -16.98
C LYS A 51 4.44 2.64 -15.70
N LYS A 52 4.87 3.13 -14.54
CA LYS A 52 4.55 2.50 -13.26
C LYS A 52 4.64 3.48 -12.11
N LEU A 53 3.65 3.45 -11.23
CA LEU A 53 3.68 4.03 -9.90
C LEU A 53 3.37 2.93 -8.89
N ARG A 54 4.19 2.80 -7.85
CA ARG A 54 3.90 1.98 -6.67
C ARG A 54 4.18 2.80 -5.43
N VAL A 55 3.22 2.91 -4.54
CA VAL A 55 3.32 3.69 -3.30
C VAL A 55 2.83 2.81 -2.16
N GLY A 56 3.64 2.64 -1.14
CA GLY A 56 3.27 1.86 0.06
C GLY A 56 3.80 2.49 1.33
N GLY A 57 3.07 2.29 2.41
CA GLY A 57 3.48 2.70 3.74
C GLY A 57 3.00 1.70 4.77
N PHE A 58 3.93 1.23 5.60
CA PHE A 58 3.70 0.16 6.55
C PHE A 58 4.25 0.51 7.93
N GLN A 59 3.45 0.23 8.96
CA GLN A 59 3.89 0.11 10.33
C GLN A 59 4.50 -1.28 10.53
N VAL A 60 5.75 -1.33 10.99
CA VAL A 60 6.41 -2.59 11.37
C VAL A 60 6.15 -2.85 12.85
N GLY A 61 5.61 -4.02 13.16
CA GLY A 61 5.41 -4.46 14.54
C GLY A 61 5.86 -5.91 14.76
N PRO A 62 5.86 -6.36 16.02
CA PRO A 62 6.18 -7.76 16.36
C PRO A 62 5.21 -8.76 15.71
N ASN A 63 4.01 -8.31 15.33
CA ASN A 63 2.95 -9.13 14.74
C ASN A 63 2.85 -8.97 13.21
N GLY A 64 3.90 -8.44 12.55
CA GLY A 64 3.95 -8.25 11.11
C GLY A 64 3.81 -6.79 10.65
N LEU A 65 3.45 -6.63 9.37
CA LEU A 65 3.30 -5.33 8.71
C LEU A 65 1.82 -4.93 8.67
N ARG A 66 1.47 -3.77 9.24
CA ARG A 66 0.14 -3.16 9.07
C ARG A 66 0.26 -1.95 8.17
N GLY A 67 -0.56 -1.83 7.14
CA GLY A 67 -0.46 -0.70 6.22
C GLY A 67 -1.10 -0.95 4.87
N ALA A 68 -0.82 -0.09 3.90
CA ALA A 68 -1.43 -0.14 2.59
C ALA A 68 -0.41 0.11 1.47
N GLN A 69 -0.70 -0.44 0.30
CA GLN A 69 0.00 -0.14 -0.93
C GLN A 69 -1.00 0.05 -2.06
N VAL A 70 -0.68 0.95 -2.99
CA VAL A 70 -1.40 1.16 -4.23
C VAL A 70 -0.44 1.16 -5.43
N ASP A 71 -0.96 0.72 -6.57
CA ASP A 71 -0.23 0.44 -7.78
C ASP A 71 -0.95 0.99 -9.01
N ILE A 72 -0.20 1.59 -9.93
CA ILE A 72 -0.61 1.92 -11.30
C ILE A 72 0.43 1.32 -12.24
N ASN A 73 0.00 0.48 -13.17
CA ASN A 73 0.78 -0.01 -14.30
C ASN A 73 0.18 0.59 -15.57
N GLY A 74 0.90 1.50 -16.21
CA GLY A 74 0.39 2.30 -17.33
C GLY A 74 1.07 3.66 -17.41
N GLU A 75 0.68 4.49 -18.37
CA GLU A 75 1.20 5.86 -18.49
C GLU A 75 0.98 6.64 -17.19
N ILE A 76 2.05 7.17 -16.61
CA ILE A 76 2.00 7.94 -15.36
C ILE A 76 1.99 9.44 -15.65
N LYS A 77 0.84 10.06 -15.37
CA LYS A 77 0.61 11.51 -15.44
C LYS A 77 -0.33 11.95 -14.31
N THR A 78 -0.47 13.25 -14.12
CA THR A 78 -1.48 13.77 -13.17
C THR A 78 -2.89 13.36 -13.60
N GLY A 79 -3.76 13.12 -12.61
CA GLY A 79 -5.13 12.67 -12.83
C GLY A 79 -5.58 11.60 -11.84
N THR A 80 -6.83 11.16 -12.01
CA THR A 80 -7.45 10.14 -11.17
C THR A 80 -7.58 8.83 -11.95
N TYR A 81 -7.11 7.76 -11.32
CA TYR A 81 -7.03 6.40 -11.85
C TYR A 81 -7.98 5.52 -11.04
N PRO A 82 -9.16 5.15 -11.59
CA PRO A 82 -10.04 4.21 -10.93
C PRO A 82 -9.42 2.81 -10.93
N PHE A 83 -9.73 2.01 -9.90
CA PHE A 83 -9.25 0.63 -9.81
C PHE A 83 -9.89 -0.21 -10.92
N THR A 84 -9.11 -1.09 -11.53
CA THR A 84 -9.50 -1.80 -12.76
C THR A 84 -9.64 -3.30 -12.55
N LYS A 85 -10.46 -3.95 -13.38
CA LYS A 85 -10.65 -5.42 -13.38
C LYS A 85 -9.38 -6.19 -13.74
N ASP A 86 -8.55 -5.61 -14.60
CA ASP A 86 -7.30 -6.21 -15.06
C ASP A 86 -6.13 -5.98 -14.09
N LEU A 87 -6.38 -5.34 -12.94
CA LEU A 87 -5.40 -5.02 -11.90
C LEU A 87 -4.27 -4.09 -12.37
N SER A 88 -4.44 -3.38 -13.50
CA SER A 88 -3.53 -2.32 -13.92
C SER A 88 -3.54 -1.15 -12.93
N VAL A 89 -4.66 -0.86 -12.28
CA VAL A 89 -4.77 0.05 -11.14
C VAL A 89 -5.37 -0.71 -9.96
N THR A 90 -4.63 -0.82 -8.86
CA THR A 90 -5.04 -1.66 -7.72
C THR A 90 -4.38 -1.24 -6.41
N GLY A 91 -4.67 -1.97 -5.34
CA GLY A 91 -4.04 -1.82 -4.04
C GLY A 91 -4.37 -2.98 -3.10
N PHE A 92 -3.75 -2.96 -1.93
CA PHE A 92 -4.07 -3.88 -0.85
C PHE A 92 -3.87 -3.23 0.51
N TYR A 93 -4.49 -3.83 1.52
CA TYR A 93 -4.32 -3.50 2.93
C TYR A 93 -3.85 -4.72 3.71
N ASN A 94 -2.94 -4.50 4.66
CA ASN A 94 -2.55 -5.52 5.64
C ASN A 94 -3.10 -5.12 7.01
N GLN A 95 -3.95 -5.99 7.57
CA GLN A 95 -4.44 -5.87 8.93
C GLN A 95 -3.34 -6.24 9.95
N SER A 96 -3.39 -5.64 11.13
CA SER A 96 -2.49 -6.00 12.23
C SER A 96 -2.66 -7.47 12.65
N GLY A 97 -1.56 -8.20 12.84
CA GLY A 97 -1.58 -9.55 13.39
C GLY A 97 -2.08 -10.65 12.47
N LEU A 98 -2.39 -10.33 11.21
CA LEU A 98 -2.67 -11.31 10.17
C LEU A 98 -1.51 -11.44 9.18
N VAL A 99 -1.33 -12.65 8.67
CA VAL A 99 -0.29 -12.98 7.68
C VAL A 99 -0.74 -12.65 6.25
N SER A 100 -2.04 -12.41 6.04
CA SER A 100 -2.64 -12.27 4.70
C SER A 100 -3.01 -10.82 4.37
N SER A 101 -2.66 -10.40 3.16
CA SER A 101 -3.08 -9.13 2.57
C SER A 101 -4.52 -9.19 2.07
N TRP A 102 -5.31 -8.19 2.39
CA TRP A 102 -6.66 -8.00 1.83
C TRP A 102 -6.54 -7.20 0.53
N PRO A 103 -6.80 -7.83 -0.64
CA PRO A 103 -6.80 -7.11 -1.90
C PRO A 103 -7.92 -6.09 -1.95
N ALA A 104 -7.71 -5.01 -2.69
CA ALA A 104 -8.78 -4.07 -2.98
C ALA A 104 -9.89 -4.70 -3.81
N VAL A 105 -11.13 -4.31 -3.51
CA VAL A 105 -12.30 -4.66 -4.32
C VAL A 105 -12.18 -4.00 -5.67
N THR A 106 -12.43 -4.76 -6.72
CA THR A 106 -12.46 -4.27 -8.10
C THR A 106 -13.50 -3.15 -8.25
N GLU A 107 -13.13 -2.04 -8.90
CA GLU A 107 -13.94 -0.80 -8.99
C GLU A 107 -14.25 -0.13 -7.63
N GLY A 108 -13.68 -0.63 -6.52
CA GLY A 108 -13.93 -0.15 -5.16
C GLY A 108 -12.97 0.95 -4.68
N GLY A 109 -12.21 1.58 -5.58
CA GLY A 109 -11.19 2.55 -5.20
C GLY A 109 -10.61 3.36 -6.36
N GLU A 110 -9.78 4.33 -6.01
CA GLU A 110 -9.08 5.20 -6.95
C GLU A 110 -7.76 5.72 -6.37
N ILE A 111 -6.84 6.09 -7.26
CA ILE A 111 -5.58 6.78 -6.96
C ILE A 111 -5.61 8.12 -7.69
N THR A 112 -5.33 9.23 -7.01
CA THR A 112 -5.19 10.54 -7.65
C THR A 112 -3.75 11.01 -7.55
N ILE A 113 -3.11 11.23 -8.70
CA ILE A 113 -1.79 11.84 -8.82
C ILE A 113 -1.96 13.34 -8.98
N LEU A 114 -1.50 14.11 -8.00
CA LEU A 114 -1.52 15.58 -8.00
C LEU A 114 -0.26 16.16 -8.64
N GLU A 115 0.87 15.47 -8.49
CA GLU A 115 2.16 15.87 -9.04
C GLU A 115 3.03 14.65 -9.28
N VAL A 116 3.78 14.63 -10.38
CA VAL A 116 4.75 13.59 -10.68
C VAL A 116 5.94 14.17 -11.43
N ASP A 117 7.14 13.81 -11.00
CA ASP A 117 8.40 14.08 -11.69
C ASP A 117 9.20 12.78 -11.75
N VAL A 118 9.17 12.13 -12.91
CA VAL A 118 9.86 10.84 -13.11
C VAL A 118 11.37 10.99 -13.05
N THR A 119 11.91 12.15 -13.45
CA THR A 119 13.36 12.41 -13.44
C THR A 119 13.87 12.53 -12.01
N LYS A 120 13.14 13.25 -11.15
CA LYS A 120 13.46 13.38 -9.73
C LYS A 120 12.96 12.19 -8.90
N ARG A 121 12.31 11.21 -9.54
CA ARG A 121 11.66 10.08 -8.88
C ARG A 121 10.78 10.53 -7.72
N PHE A 122 9.84 11.41 -8.02
CA PHE A 122 8.94 12.03 -7.06
C PHE A 122 7.48 11.92 -7.52
N ALA A 123 6.57 11.68 -6.58
CA ALA A 123 5.14 11.84 -6.81
C ALA A 123 4.39 12.24 -5.54
N ARG A 124 3.31 13.00 -5.72
CA ARG A 124 2.38 13.41 -4.68
C ARG A 124 0.96 13.12 -5.10
N GLY A 125 0.14 12.63 -4.18
CA GLY A 125 -1.21 12.23 -4.48
C GLY A 125 -2.00 11.74 -3.28
N THR A 126 -3.16 11.18 -3.58
CA THR A 126 -4.08 10.55 -2.62
C THR A 126 -4.59 9.23 -3.16
N PHE A 127 -5.13 8.40 -2.29
CA PHE A 127 -5.86 7.20 -2.67
C PHE A 127 -7.00 6.95 -1.70
N LYS A 128 -8.01 6.23 -2.18
CA LYS A 128 -9.05 5.65 -1.34
C LYS A 128 -9.49 4.32 -1.94
N PHE A 129 -9.68 3.30 -1.12
CA PHE A 129 -10.20 2.02 -1.59
C PHE A 129 -10.80 1.21 -0.44
N ARG A 130 -11.68 0.28 -0.81
CA ARG A 130 -12.12 -0.81 0.06
C ARG A 130 -11.30 -2.07 -0.23
N ALA A 131 -10.78 -2.72 0.79
CA ALA A 131 -10.13 -4.02 0.73
C ALA A 131 -10.92 -5.06 1.53
N GLU A 132 -10.92 -6.30 1.05
CA GLU A 132 -11.69 -7.39 1.63
C GLU A 132 -10.83 -8.64 1.81
N GLU A 133 -11.10 -9.42 2.85
CA GLU A 133 -10.50 -10.74 3.00
C GLU A 133 -11.03 -11.68 1.91
N ARG A 134 -10.12 -12.38 1.21
CA ARG A 134 -10.48 -13.22 0.05
C ARG A 134 -11.54 -14.26 0.34
N ASP A 135 -11.49 -14.87 1.52
CA ASP A 135 -12.36 -15.97 1.90
C ASP A 135 -13.55 -15.51 2.78
N ASN A 136 -13.61 -14.22 3.13
CA ASN A 136 -14.68 -13.66 3.96
C ASN A 136 -14.86 -12.15 3.71
N ALA A 137 -15.70 -11.80 2.72
CA ALA A 137 -15.98 -10.40 2.39
C ALA A 137 -16.66 -9.60 3.52
N SER A 138 -17.14 -10.25 4.59
CA SER A 138 -17.61 -9.56 5.79
C SER A 138 -16.47 -8.89 6.57
N ASN A 139 -15.23 -9.38 6.37
CA ASN A 139 -14.02 -8.76 6.86
C ASN A 139 -13.48 -7.81 5.80
N TYR A 140 -13.49 -6.51 6.13
CA TYR A 140 -13.11 -5.46 5.19
C TYR A 140 -12.45 -4.27 5.88
N ALA A 141 -11.70 -3.50 5.09
CA ALA A 141 -11.08 -2.25 5.50
C ALA A 141 -11.36 -1.18 4.45
N ASN A 142 -11.76 0.01 4.89
CA ASN A 142 -11.79 1.20 4.05
C ASN A 142 -10.51 1.99 4.33
N ALA A 143 -9.63 2.10 3.35
CA ALA A 143 -8.37 2.82 3.44
C ALA A 143 -8.45 4.15 2.70
N ILE A 144 -8.00 5.22 3.36
CA ILE A 144 -7.83 6.55 2.77
C ILE A 144 -6.41 6.99 3.07
N GLY A 145 -5.69 7.45 2.07
CA GLY A 145 -4.32 7.91 2.26
C GLY A 145 -3.89 9.03 1.36
N SER A 146 -2.77 9.61 1.73
CA SER A 146 -2.05 10.64 0.98
C SER A 146 -0.56 10.31 0.97
N PHE A 147 0.10 10.72 -0.11
CA PHE A 147 1.53 10.50 -0.26
C PHE A 147 2.20 11.70 -0.90
N SER A 148 3.43 11.94 -0.51
CA SER A 148 4.37 12.90 -1.10
C SER A 148 5.74 12.30 -0.91
N LEU A 149 6.14 11.44 -1.84
CA LEU A 149 7.31 10.57 -1.70
C LEU A 149 8.33 10.83 -2.80
N THR A 150 9.59 10.62 -2.44
CA THR A 150 10.74 10.54 -3.34
C THR A 150 11.47 9.24 -3.11
N GLU A 151 12.06 8.66 -4.15
CA GLU A 151 12.95 7.51 -3.98
C GLU A 151 14.25 7.98 -3.28
N LYS A 152 14.77 7.17 -2.35
CA LYS A 152 16.07 7.36 -1.69
C LYS A 152 17.17 6.94 -2.67
N GLU A 153 18.29 7.67 -2.63
CA GLU A 153 19.52 7.30 -3.32
C GLU A 153 20.21 6.09 -2.67
#